data_AF-A0A5C6PMR7-F1
#
_entry.id   AF-A0A5C6PMR7-F1
#
_cell.length_a   1.000
_cell.length_b   1.000
_cell.length_c   1.000
_cell.angle_alpha   90.00
_cell.angle_beta   90.00
_cell.angle_gamma   90.00
#
_symmetry.space_group_name_H-M   'P 1'
#
loop_
_entity.id
_entity.type
_entity.pdbx_description
1 polymer ?
#
loop_
_entity_poly.entity_id
_entity_poly.type
_entity_poly.pdbx_seq_one_letter_code
_entity_poly.pdbx_strand_id
1 'polypeptide(L)'
;MPTTEDSSGVNKGTESISRLSPELLAETCQHILSYLQGQTRGIDSAEISDGFQRAGVRFEQDAVQDVIRFLLLTFRAAGKSKLSADELVSRLEKGHSKVPKASLQVLHRLWSERGALVCSQQEVQAMLSINQIVDIQWKLGMAMSSDACRSLNSPYVTLLLKFVEPSGQICHRSFEMTISQFQNFHKQFKEIAAVMETV
;
A
#
# COMPACT_ATOMS: atom_id res chain seq x y z
N MET A 1 14.58 16.89 3.73
CA MET A 1 15.68 15.96 4.05
C MET A 1 15.10 14.84 4.90
N PRO A 2 14.81 13.64 4.36
CA PRO A 2 14.35 12.53 5.17
C PRO A 2 15.56 11.77 5.74
N THR A 3 15.48 11.48 7.02
CA THR A 3 16.49 10.87 7.88
C THR A 3 16.69 9.38 7.56
N THR A 4 17.96 9.00 7.49
CA THR A 4 18.49 7.65 7.31
C THR A 4 18.42 6.82 8.59
N GLU A 5 17.23 6.44 9.05
CA GLU A 5 17.06 5.62 10.28
C GLU A 5 16.64 4.14 10.04
N ASP A 6 16.37 3.72 8.81
CA ASP A 6 15.84 2.37 8.54
C ASP A 6 16.91 1.25 8.34
N SER A 7 18.21 1.56 8.32
CA SER A 7 19.25 0.55 8.03
C SER A 7 19.65 -0.34 9.22
N SER A 8 19.41 0.11 10.45
CA SER A 8 19.85 -0.60 11.67
C SER A 8 19.01 -1.85 11.96
N GLY A 9 17.68 -1.75 11.87
CA GLY A 9 16.77 -2.89 12.13
C GLY A 9 16.80 -3.95 11.04
N VAL A 10 17.00 -3.54 9.78
CA VAL A 10 17.12 -4.45 8.62
C VAL A 10 18.33 -5.37 8.78
N ASN A 11 19.48 -4.85 9.22
CA ASN A 11 20.68 -5.65 9.42
C ASN A 11 20.51 -6.68 10.56
N LYS A 12 19.91 -6.28 11.69
CA LYS A 12 19.64 -7.19 12.83
C LYS A 12 18.68 -8.32 12.48
N GLY A 13 17.65 -8.02 11.69
CA GLY A 13 16.71 -9.02 11.17
C GLY A 13 17.42 -10.07 10.30
N THR A 14 18.31 -9.65 9.40
CA THR A 14 19.05 -10.58 8.53
C THR A 14 20.02 -11.49 9.29
N GLU A 15 20.66 -10.97 10.34
CA GLU A 15 21.54 -11.77 11.20
C GLU A 15 20.76 -12.81 12.00
N SER A 16 19.56 -12.47 12.49
CA SER A 16 18.68 -13.40 13.18
C SER A 16 18.13 -14.49 12.25
N ILE A 17 17.83 -14.15 10.98
CA ILE A 17 17.42 -15.14 9.96
C ILE A 17 18.50 -16.18 9.71
N SER A 18 19.78 -15.81 9.82
CA SER A 18 20.88 -16.77 9.61
C SER A 18 20.93 -17.90 10.66
N ARG A 19 20.28 -17.71 11.81
CA ARG A 19 20.20 -18.69 12.90
C ARG A 19 18.95 -19.59 12.82
N LEU A 20 18.05 -19.31 11.88
CA LEU A 20 16.82 -20.09 11.67
C LEU A 20 17.07 -21.27 10.74
N SER A 21 16.42 -22.41 11.04
CA SER A 21 16.33 -23.49 10.06
C SER A 21 15.43 -23.08 8.88
N PRO A 22 15.61 -23.67 7.69
CA PRO A 22 14.74 -23.42 6.55
C PRO A 22 13.26 -23.72 6.84
N GLU A 23 12.96 -24.70 7.70
CA GLU A 23 11.59 -25.05 8.07
C GLU A 23 10.94 -23.98 8.96
N LEU A 24 11.63 -23.52 10.00
CA LEU A 24 11.14 -22.45 10.88
C LEU A 24 10.97 -21.13 10.14
N LEU A 25 11.89 -20.83 9.22
CA LEU A 25 11.77 -19.67 8.35
C LEU A 25 10.55 -19.80 7.43
N ALA A 26 10.29 -20.99 6.89
CA ALA A 26 9.13 -21.23 6.03
C ALA A 26 7.82 -21.01 6.79
N GLU A 27 7.71 -21.55 8.01
CA GLU A 27 6.56 -21.35 8.89
C GLU A 27 6.34 -19.85 9.18
N THR A 28 7.39 -19.14 9.62
CA THR A 28 7.32 -17.70 9.87
C THR A 28 6.87 -16.92 8.62
N CYS A 29 7.42 -17.25 7.45
CA CYS A 29 7.01 -16.63 6.20
C CYS A 29 5.55 -16.95 5.85
N GLN A 30 5.04 -18.14 6.14
CA GLN A 30 3.64 -18.49 5.92
C GLN A 30 2.69 -17.67 6.79
N HIS A 31 3.00 -17.45 8.07
CA HIS A 31 2.20 -16.56 8.94
C HIS A 31 2.15 -15.13 8.35
N ILE A 32 3.30 -14.60 7.94
CA ILE A 32 3.41 -13.26 7.35
C ILE A 32 2.67 -13.15 6.02
N LEU A 33 2.83 -14.14 5.13
CA LEU A 33 2.16 -14.16 3.83
C LEU A 33 0.64 -14.29 4.00
N SER A 34 0.17 -15.10 4.94
CA SER A 34 -1.27 -15.23 5.23
C SER A 34 -1.85 -13.89 5.72
N TYR A 35 -1.12 -13.16 6.56
CA TYR A 35 -1.48 -11.80 6.94
C TYR A 35 -1.49 -10.84 5.75
N LEU A 36 -0.46 -10.85 4.91
CA LEU A 36 -0.39 -9.98 3.72
C LEU A 36 -1.45 -10.30 2.67
N GLN A 37 -1.93 -11.53 2.61
CA GLN A 37 -3.06 -11.98 1.79
C GLN A 37 -4.42 -11.62 2.41
N GLY A 38 -4.44 -11.02 3.61
CA GLY A 38 -5.68 -10.65 4.32
C GLY A 38 -6.43 -11.84 4.93
N GLN A 39 -5.79 -13.01 5.04
CA GLN A 39 -6.39 -14.21 5.65
C GLN A 39 -6.41 -14.13 7.18
N THR A 40 -5.50 -13.35 7.77
CA THR A 40 -5.44 -13.10 9.22
C THR A 40 -5.51 -11.61 9.53
N ARG A 41 -6.00 -11.28 10.74
CA ARG A 41 -6.11 -9.87 11.20
C ARG A 41 -4.79 -9.26 11.65
N GLY A 42 -3.79 -10.09 11.92
CA GLY A 42 -2.47 -9.69 12.41
C GLY A 42 -1.49 -10.85 12.38
N ILE A 43 -0.24 -10.57 12.73
CA ILE A 43 0.82 -11.56 12.89
C ILE A 43 0.95 -11.84 14.39
N ASP A 44 0.75 -13.09 14.80
CA ASP A 44 0.93 -13.50 16.19
C ASP A 44 2.43 -13.73 16.47
N SER A 45 3.07 -12.69 17.03
CA SER A 45 4.48 -12.79 17.39
C SER A 45 4.75 -13.74 18.57
N ALA A 46 3.77 -14.00 19.42
CA ALA A 46 3.93 -14.92 20.54
C ALA A 46 3.95 -16.37 20.03
N GLU A 47 3.07 -16.71 19.09
CA GLU A 47 3.06 -18.01 18.40
C GLU A 47 4.38 -18.27 17.66
N ILE A 48 4.87 -17.28 16.89
CA ILE A 48 6.17 -17.38 16.19
C ILE A 48 7.33 -17.56 17.18
N SER A 49 7.32 -16.82 18.28
CA SER A 49 8.35 -16.93 19.34
C SER A 49 8.33 -18.31 20.01
N ASP A 50 7.16 -18.84 20.31
CA ASP A 50 7.00 -20.20 20.86
C ASP A 50 7.49 -21.27 19.88
N GLY A 51 7.20 -21.13 18.58
CA GLY A 51 7.74 -22.00 17.53
C GLY A 51 9.28 -22.05 17.52
N PHE A 52 9.93 -20.89 17.64
CA PHE A 52 11.39 -20.81 17.75
C PHE A 52 11.90 -21.51 19.02
N GLN A 53 11.25 -21.29 20.16
CA GLN A 53 11.64 -21.92 21.43
C GLN A 53 11.48 -23.45 21.39
N ARG A 54 10.39 -23.96 20.82
CA ARG A 54 10.15 -25.41 20.64
C ARG A 54 11.22 -26.08 19.79
N ALA A 55 11.74 -25.37 18.79
CA ALA A 55 12.85 -25.85 17.97
C ALA A 55 14.25 -25.59 18.56
N GLY A 56 14.32 -25.13 19.82
CA GLY A 56 15.58 -24.91 20.53
C GLY A 56 16.28 -23.60 20.20
N VAL A 57 15.66 -22.70 19.43
CA VAL A 57 16.20 -21.39 19.08
C VAL A 57 15.68 -20.34 20.05
N ARG A 58 16.56 -19.82 20.91
CA ARG A 58 16.22 -18.71 21.82
C ARG A 58 16.56 -17.37 21.20
N PHE A 59 15.53 -16.60 20.89
CA PHE A 59 15.62 -15.18 20.56
C PHE A 59 15.07 -14.33 21.68
N GLU A 60 15.67 -13.16 21.88
CA GLU A 60 15.02 -12.08 22.63
C GLU A 60 13.81 -11.57 21.84
N GLN A 61 12.83 -11.01 22.55
CA GLN A 61 11.59 -10.53 21.94
C GLN A 61 11.85 -9.52 20.82
N ASP A 62 12.82 -8.62 21.00
CA ASP A 62 13.21 -7.63 19.99
C ASP A 62 13.75 -8.27 18.71
N ALA A 63 14.54 -9.34 18.82
CA ALA A 63 15.07 -10.06 17.67
C ALA A 63 13.95 -10.77 16.87
N VAL A 64 12.94 -11.31 17.56
CA VAL A 64 11.75 -11.88 16.89
C VAL A 64 11.01 -10.81 16.10
N GLN A 65 10.82 -9.62 16.69
CA GLN A 65 10.18 -8.49 16.00
C GLN A 65 11.00 -8.00 14.81
N ASP A 66 12.32 -7.93 14.92
CA ASP A 66 13.21 -7.55 13.82
C ASP A 66 13.08 -8.51 12.63
N VAL A 67 13.02 -9.83 12.88
CA VAL A 67 12.80 -10.84 11.83
C VAL A 67 11.44 -10.65 11.17
N ILE A 68 10.36 -10.55 11.97
CA ILE A 68 8.99 -10.37 11.45
C ILE A 68 8.92 -9.10 10.61
N ARG A 69 9.46 -7.98 11.12
CA ARG A 69 9.45 -6.68 10.44
C ARG A 69 10.23 -6.73 9.15
N PHE A 70 11.42 -7.33 9.15
CA PHE A 70 12.23 -7.49 7.94
C PHE A 70 11.49 -8.28 6.85
N LEU A 71 10.94 -9.45 7.19
CA LEU A 71 10.22 -10.30 6.23
C LEU A 71 8.94 -9.63 5.73
N LEU A 72 8.17 -9.01 6.63
CA LEU A 72 6.96 -8.28 6.29
C LEU A 72 7.24 -7.13 5.32
N LEU A 73 8.26 -6.32 5.59
CA LEU A 73 8.64 -5.20 4.73
C LEU A 73 9.16 -5.69 3.37
N THR A 74 9.96 -6.74 3.37
CA THR A 74 10.47 -7.39 2.16
C THR A 74 9.34 -7.84 1.25
N PHE A 75 8.41 -8.66 1.75
CA PHE A 75 7.28 -9.16 0.96
C PHE A 75 6.31 -8.05 0.56
N ARG A 76 6.07 -7.08 1.43
CA ARG A 76 5.22 -5.93 1.10
C ARG A 76 5.82 -5.09 -0.02
N ALA A 77 7.12 -4.80 0.04
CA ALA A 77 7.83 -4.07 -1.01
C ALA A 77 7.85 -4.85 -2.33
N ALA A 78 8.05 -6.17 -2.27
CA ALA A 78 8.00 -7.05 -3.43
C ALA A 78 6.63 -7.02 -4.11
N GLY A 79 5.55 -7.08 -3.33
CA GLY A 79 4.18 -6.98 -3.84
C GLY A 79 3.90 -5.64 -4.52
N LYS A 80 4.27 -4.53 -3.88
CA LYS A 80 4.10 -3.17 -4.45
C LYS A 80 4.85 -2.98 -5.76
N SER A 81 6.04 -3.55 -5.88
CA SER A 81 6.85 -3.49 -7.10
C SER A 81 6.54 -4.61 -8.10
N LYS A 82 5.57 -5.48 -7.82
CA LYS A 82 5.19 -6.64 -8.65
C LYS A 82 6.39 -7.53 -9.03
N LEU A 83 7.30 -7.75 -8.09
CA LEU A 83 8.54 -8.48 -8.36
C LEU A 83 8.28 -9.97 -8.59
N SER A 84 9.04 -10.56 -9.51
CA SER A 84 9.18 -12.01 -9.59
C SER A 84 9.99 -12.55 -8.40
N ALA A 85 9.95 -13.87 -8.19
CA ALA A 85 10.75 -14.52 -7.14
C ALA A 85 12.26 -14.37 -7.38
N ASP A 86 12.70 -14.41 -8.64
CA ASP A 86 14.11 -14.22 -9.01
C ASP A 86 14.56 -12.78 -8.72
N GLU A 87 13.72 -11.79 -9.01
CA GLU A 87 13.99 -10.39 -8.72
C GLU A 87 14.04 -10.11 -7.22
N LEU A 88 13.16 -10.76 -6.45
CA LEU A 88 13.15 -10.68 -4.99
C LEU A 88 14.46 -11.19 -4.40
N VAL A 89 14.90 -12.39 -4.79
CA VAL A 89 16.17 -12.97 -4.33
C VAL A 89 17.34 -12.10 -4.76
N SER A 90 17.38 -11.65 -6.02
CA SER A 90 18.46 -10.78 -6.51
C SER A 90 18.56 -9.48 -5.72
N ARG A 91 17.43 -8.89 -5.31
CA ARG A 91 17.42 -7.70 -4.45
C ARG A 91 17.96 -7.99 -3.05
N LEU A 92 17.61 -9.14 -2.48
CA LEU A 92 18.11 -9.55 -1.16
C LEU A 92 19.61 -9.84 -1.18
N GLU A 93 20.12 -10.47 -2.23
CA GLU A 93 21.56 -10.73 -2.42
C GLU A 93 22.37 -9.45 -2.66
N LYS A 94 21.79 -8.46 -3.36
CA LYS A 94 22.44 -7.16 -3.64
C LYS A 94 22.40 -6.20 -2.46
N GLY A 95 21.34 -6.25 -1.65
CA GLY A 95 21.34 -5.61 -0.34
C GLY A 95 22.40 -6.28 0.52
N HIS A 96 23.03 -5.56 1.45
CA HIS A 96 24.06 -6.10 2.36
C HIS A 96 23.53 -7.17 3.35
N SER A 97 22.56 -8.00 2.94
CA SER A 97 21.90 -9.00 3.73
C SER A 97 22.79 -10.24 3.84
N LYS A 98 23.04 -10.69 5.07
CA LYS A 98 23.76 -11.96 5.35
C LYS A 98 22.78 -13.14 5.33
N VAL A 99 21.81 -13.15 4.41
CA VAL A 99 20.78 -14.20 4.38
C VAL A 99 21.37 -15.47 3.77
N PRO A 100 21.32 -16.63 4.46
CA PRO A 100 21.86 -17.87 3.92
C PRO A 100 21.17 -18.29 2.62
N LYS A 101 21.91 -18.97 1.73
CA LYS A 101 21.37 -19.46 0.46
C LYS A 101 20.15 -20.38 0.63
N ALA A 102 20.15 -21.23 1.67
CA ALA A 102 18.99 -22.08 1.99
C ALA A 102 17.75 -21.24 2.36
N SER A 103 17.93 -20.16 3.11
CA SER A 103 16.87 -19.21 3.45
C SER A 103 16.34 -18.47 2.21
N LEU A 104 17.23 -18.06 1.29
CA LEU A 104 16.82 -17.46 0.02
C LEU A 104 15.99 -18.41 -0.83
N GLN A 105 16.31 -19.71 -0.85
CA GLN A 105 15.51 -20.71 -1.57
C GLN A 105 14.10 -20.86 -0.97
N VAL A 106 13.97 -20.81 0.35
CA VAL A 106 12.65 -20.81 1.02
C VAL A 106 11.84 -19.59 0.61
N LEU A 107 12.45 -18.40 0.63
CA LEU A 107 11.81 -17.15 0.23
C LEU A 107 11.38 -17.18 -1.24
N HIS A 108 12.25 -17.68 -2.13
CA HIS A 108 11.96 -17.84 -3.56
C HIS A 108 10.74 -18.74 -3.79
N ARG A 109 10.74 -19.94 -3.19
CA ARG A 109 9.65 -20.90 -3.33
C ARG A 109 8.33 -20.31 -2.83
N LEU A 110 8.30 -19.79 -1.61
CA LEU A 110 7.07 -19.26 -1.02
C LEU A 110 6.57 -18.03 -1.78
N TRP A 111 7.45 -17.15 -2.25
CA TRP A 111 7.04 -16.02 -3.08
C TRP A 111 6.54 -16.45 -4.46
N SER A 112 7.13 -17.47 -5.07
CA SER A 112 6.64 -18.04 -6.34
C SER A 112 5.23 -18.59 -6.20
N GLU A 113 4.93 -19.25 -5.08
CA GLU A 113 3.62 -19.85 -4.82
C GLU A 113 2.55 -18.83 -4.42
N ARG A 114 2.94 -17.82 -3.62
CA ARG A 114 1.98 -16.94 -2.92
C ARG A 114 2.07 -15.47 -3.29
N GLY A 115 3.11 -15.04 -4.00
CA GLY A 115 3.38 -13.65 -4.35
C GLY A 115 2.26 -13.01 -5.16
N ALA A 116 1.69 -13.73 -6.13
CA ALA A 116 0.58 -13.24 -6.95
C ALA A 116 -0.66 -12.86 -6.10
N LEU A 117 -0.97 -13.66 -5.08
CA LEU A 117 -2.08 -13.39 -4.14
C LEU A 117 -1.79 -12.19 -3.24
N VAL A 118 -0.53 -11.98 -2.85
CA VAL A 118 -0.12 -10.78 -2.09
C VAL A 118 -0.26 -9.53 -2.97
N CYS A 119 0.16 -9.61 -4.24
CA CYS A 119 0.02 -8.51 -5.20
C CYS A 119 -1.45 -8.12 -5.39
N SER A 120 -2.32 -9.09 -5.68
CA SER A 120 -3.75 -8.82 -5.89
C SER A 120 -4.41 -8.24 -4.64
N GLN A 121 -4.08 -8.77 -3.46
CA GLN A 121 -4.62 -8.24 -2.21
C GLN A 121 -4.18 -6.79 -1.96
N GLN A 122 -2.93 -6.45 -2.26
CA GLN A 122 -2.44 -5.07 -2.13
C GLN A 122 -3.10 -4.12 -3.13
N GLU A 123 -3.38 -4.58 -4.35
CA GLU A 123 -4.14 -3.80 -5.34
C GLU A 123 -5.56 -3.52 -4.86
N VAL A 124 -6.25 -4.53 -4.32
CA VAL A 124 -7.58 -4.35 -3.72
C VAL A 124 -7.53 -3.37 -2.56
N GLN A 125 -6.56 -3.51 -1.65
CA GLN A 125 -6.39 -2.56 -0.54
C GLN A 125 -6.11 -1.14 -1.03
N ALA A 126 -5.29 -0.97 -2.07
CA ALA A 126 -5.01 0.34 -2.64
C ALA A 126 -6.27 0.95 -3.27
N MET A 127 -7.06 0.16 -3.99
CA MET A 127 -8.34 0.59 -4.58
C MET A 127 -9.35 0.99 -3.50
N LEU A 128 -9.44 0.23 -2.41
CA LEU A 128 -10.31 0.55 -1.27
C LEU A 128 -9.84 1.76 -0.47
N SER A 129 -8.55 2.13 -0.58
CA SER A 129 -7.97 3.28 0.13
C SER A 129 -8.22 4.62 -0.56
N ILE A 130 -8.84 4.62 -1.74
CA ILE A 130 -9.14 5.84 -2.52
C ILE A 130 -10.60 6.24 -2.29
N ASN A 131 -10.85 7.53 -2.08
CA ASN A 131 -12.21 8.07 -1.99
C ASN A 131 -12.95 7.84 -3.32
N GLN A 132 -14.15 7.26 -3.25
CA GLN A 132 -14.97 7.01 -4.43
C GLN A 132 -15.95 8.16 -4.65
N ILE A 133 -15.96 8.74 -5.87
CA ILE A 133 -16.98 9.72 -6.25
C ILE A 133 -18.29 8.98 -6.49
N VAL A 134 -19.34 9.31 -5.75
CA VAL A 134 -20.66 8.62 -5.83
C VAL A 134 -21.77 9.50 -6.39
N ASP A 135 -21.61 10.82 -6.37
CA ASP A 135 -22.56 11.75 -6.96
C ASP A 135 -21.85 13.05 -7.38
N ILE A 136 -22.31 13.63 -8.48
CA ILE A 136 -21.86 14.92 -9.00
C ILE A 136 -23.11 15.73 -9.31
N GLN A 137 -23.31 16.79 -8.54
CA GLN A 137 -24.39 17.75 -8.77
C GLN A 137 -23.80 19.07 -9.22
N TRP A 138 -24.54 19.80 -10.03
CA TRP A 138 -24.11 21.11 -10.49
C TRP A 138 -25.29 22.07 -10.62
N LYS A 139 -25.00 23.36 -10.53
CA LYS A 139 -25.96 24.44 -10.80
C LYS A 139 -25.26 25.60 -11.50
N LEU A 140 -26.01 26.28 -12.36
CA LEU A 140 -25.60 27.54 -12.97
C LEU A 140 -26.19 28.69 -12.14
N GLY A 141 -25.33 29.57 -11.64
CA GLY A 141 -25.68 30.77 -10.89
C GLY A 141 -25.28 32.04 -11.66
N MET A 142 -25.87 33.15 -11.24
CA MET A 142 -25.47 34.49 -11.65
C MET A 142 -25.04 35.23 -10.39
N ALA A 143 -23.81 35.75 -10.37
CA ALA A 143 -23.44 36.69 -9.33
C ALA A 143 -24.18 38.00 -9.60
N MET A 144 -24.73 38.64 -8.57
CA MET A 144 -25.36 39.95 -8.64
C MET A 144 -24.51 40.97 -7.87
N SER A 145 -24.52 42.22 -8.32
CA SER A 145 -23.68 43.30 -7.78
C SER A 145 -23.69 43.40 -6.25
N SER A 146 -22.53 43.71 -5.66
CA SER A 146 -22.43 44.18 -4.27
C SER A 146 -22.14 45.69 -4.25
N ASP A 147 -22.34 46.34 -3.10
CA ASP A 147 -22.02 47.76 -2.91
C ASP A 147 -20.53 48.09 -3.18
N ALA A 148 -19.66 47.07 -3.14
CA ALA A 148 -18.23 47.15 -3.46
C ALA A 148 -17.86 46.73 -4.90
N CYS A 149 -18.78 46.16 -5.68
CA CYS A 149 -18.53 45.75 -7.07
C CYS A 149 -19.82 45.77 -7.90
N ARG A 150 -20.00 46.86 -8.67
CA ARG A 150 -21.20 47.17 -9.47
C ARG A 150 -21.34 46.34 -10.76
N SER A 151 -20.33 45.57 -11.14
CA SER A 151 -20.26 44.86 -12.43
C SER A 151 -20.20 43.33 -12.31
N LEU A 152 -20.85 42.75 -11.31
CA LEU A 152 -21.05 41.29 -11.25
C LEU A 152 -22.39 40.97 -11.89
N ASN A 153 -22.39 40.83 -13.21
CA ASN A 153 -23.40 40.11 -14.00
C ASN A 153 -22.69 38.95 -14.70
N SER A 154 -21.97 38.15 -13.92
CA SER A 154 -21.14 37.07 -14.45
C SER A 154 -21.77 35.73 -14.08
N PRO A 155 -22.10 34.88 -15.06
CA PRO A 155 -22.52 33.52 -14.79
C PRO A 155 -21.36 32.70 -14.22
N TYR A 156 -21.68 31.80 -13.31
CA TYR A 156 -20.73 30.86 -12.71
C TYR A 156 -21.40 29.51 -12.49
N VAL A 157 -20.60 28.44 -12.48
CA VAL A 157 -21.08 27.09 -12.18
C VAL A 157 -20.62 26.71 -10.78
N THR A 158 -21.54 26.26 -9.93
CA THR A 158 -21.19 25.58 -8.68
C THR A 158 -21.27 24.08 -8.91
N LEU A 159 -20.20 23.36 -8.60
CA LEU A 159 -20.16 21.91 -8.57
C LEU A 159 -20.22 21.43 -7.11
N LEU A 160 -20.96 20.37 -6.84
CA LEU A 160 -20.99 19.65 -5.58
C LEU A 160 -20.61 18.19 -5.84
N LEU A 161 -19.49 17.77 -5.27
CA LEU A 161 -18.99 16.40 -5.34
C LEU A 161 -19.30 15.67 -4.04
N LYS A 162 -19.87 14.47 -4.16
CA LYS A 162 -20.10 13.55 -3.05
C LYS A 162 -19.15 12.38 -3.16
N PHE A 163 -18.45 12.09 -2.06
CA PHE A 163 -17.49 11.00 -1.98
C PHE A 163 -17.84 10.06 -0.85
N VAL A 164 -17.49 8.78 -1.02
CA VAL A 164 -17.41 7.81 0.06
C VAL A 164 -15.94 7.60 0.39
N GLU A 165 -15.57 7.88 1.62
CA GLU A 165 -14.24 7.61 2.15
C GLU A 165 -14.06 6.11 2.41
N PRO A 166 -12.81 5.59 2.47
CA PRO A 166 -12.52 4.20 2.87
C PRO A 166 -13.13 3.79 4.21
N SER A 167 -13.37 4.77 5.10
CA SER A 167 -14.06 4.58 6.40
C SER A 167 -15.56 4.27 6.26
N GLY A 168 -16.14 4.42 5.07
CA GLY A 168 -17.58 4.41 4.82
C GLY A 168 -18.27 5.75 5.08
N GLN A 169 -17.52 6.77 5.52
CA GLN A 169 -18.06 8.11 5.73
C GLN A 169 -18.39 8.79 4.39
N ILE A 170 -19.55 9.44 4.34
CA ILE A 170 -19.96 10.25 3.19
C ILE A 170 -19.49 11.69 3.41
N CYS A 171 -18.71 12.21 2.47
CA CYS A 171 -18.17 13.57 2.48
C CYS A 171 -18.63 14.35 1.25
N HIS A 172 -18.77 15.67 1.41
CA HIS A 172 -19.16 16.57 0.33
C HIS A 172 -18.13 17.70 0.17
N ARG A 173 -17.83 18.07 -1.07
CA ARG A 173 -17.01 19.24 -1.40
C ARG A 173 -17.69 20.04 -2.50
N SER A 174 -17.80 21.35 -2.32
CA SER A 174 -18.34 22.26 -3.32
C SER A 174 -17.29 23.26 -3.75
N PHE A 175 -17.30 23.64 -5.03
CA PHE A 175 -16.48 24.71 -5.56
C PHE A 175 -17.20 25.42 -6.71
N GLU A 176 -16.77 26.65 -6.98
CA GLU A 176 -17.33 27.50 -8.03
C GLU A 176 -16.30 27.75 -9.12
N MET A 177 -16.77 27.86 -10.36
CA MET A 177 -15.95 28.10 -11.53
C MET A 177 -16.63 29.11 -12.45
N THR A 178 -15.82 29.90 -13.15
CA THR A 178 -16.33 30.67 -14.29
C THR A 178 -16.77 29.74 -15.42
N ILE A 179 -17.54 30.26 -16.37
CA ILE A 179 -17.97 29.47 -17.54
C ILE A 179 -16.79 28.93 -18.34
N SER A 180 -15.73 29.71 -18.53
CA SER A 180 -14.53 29.27 -19.25
C SER A 180 -13.79 28.15 -18.50
N GLN A 181 -13.70 28.24 -17.17
CA GLN A 181 -13.13 27.17 -16.34
C GLN A 181 -13.96 25.88 -16.42
N PHE A 182 -15.29 25.98 -16.39
CA PHE A 182 -16.17 24.82 -16.53
C PHE A 182 -16.05 24.15 -17.92
N GLN A 183 -15.94 24.94 -18.99
CA GLN A 183 -15.72 24.39 -20.34
C GLN A 183 -14.39 23.63 -20.45
N ASN A 184 -13.33 24.17 -19.84
CA ASN A 184 -12.03 23.49 -19.76
C ASN A 184 -12.11 22.22 -18.92
N PHE A 185 -12.78 22.27 -17.76
CA PHE A 185 -13.03 21.11 -16.89
C PHE A 185 -13.76 20.00 -17.65
N HIS A 186 -14.84 20.34 -18.36
CA HIS A 186 -15.60 19.39 -19.20
C HIS A 186 -14.74 18.73 -20.28
N LYS A 187 -13.86 19.51 -20.93
CA LYS A 187 -12.93 18.97 -21.93
C LYS A 187 -11.97 17.96 -21.29
N GLN A 188 -11.37 18.29 -20.15
CA GLN A 188 -10.49 17.38 -19.42
C GLN A 188 -11.23 16.11 -19.00
N PHE A 189 -12.48 16.22 -18.55
CA PHE A 189 -13.29 15.07 -18.16
C PHE A 189 -13.56 14.12 -19.35
N LYS A 190 -13.77 14.67 -20.55
CA LYS A 190 -13.89 13.87 -21.78
C LYS A 190 -12.59 13.16 -22.16
N GLU A 191 -11.45 13.83 -22.00
CA GLU A 191 -10.13 13.22 -22.24
C GLU A 191 -9.88 12.06 -21.26
N ILE A 192 -10.21 12.24 -19.98
CA ILE A 192 -10.13 11.18 -18.97
C ILE A 192 -11.04 10.00 -19.35
N ALA A 193 -12.29 10.27 -19.73
CA ALA A 193 -13.24 9.22 -20.13
C ALA A 193 -12.71 8.41 -21.34
N ALA A 194 -12.18 9.08 -22.35
CA ALA A 194 -11.60 8.43 -23.52
C ALA A 194 -10.41 7.52 -23.16
N VAL A 195 -9.54 7.95 -22.24
CA VAL A 195 -8.44 7.10 -21.76
C VAL A 195 -8.96 5.89 -20.98
N MET A 196 -9.97 6.07 -20.13
CA MET A 196 -10.57 4.97 -19.37
C MET A 196 -11.26 3.92 -20.23
N GLU A 197 -11.84 4.31 -21.37
CA GLU A 197 -12.47 3.38 -22.33
C GLU A 197 -11.44 2.56 -23.14
N THR A 198 -10.16 2.98 -23.16
CA THR A 198 -9.10 2.31 -23.93
C THR A 198 -8.29 1.29 -23.14
N VAL A 199 -8.63 1.05 -21.87
CA VAL A 199 -8.00 0.06 -20.97
C VAL A 199 -8.92 -1.15 -20.82
#